data_AF-M0HXA1-F1
#
_entry.id   AF-M0HXA1-F1
#
_cell.length_a   1.000
_cell.length_b   1.000
_cell.length_c   1.000
_cell.angle_alpha   90.00
_cell.angle_beta   90.00
_cell.angle_gamma   90.00
#
_symmetry.space_group_name_H-M   'P 1'
#
loop_
_entity.id
_entity.type
_entity.pdbx_description
1 polymer ?
#
loop_
_entity_poly.entity_id
_entity_poly.type
_entity_poly.pdbx_seq_one_letter_code
_entity_poly.pdbx_strand_id
1 'polypeptide(L)'
;MECPDCGEPYVSREVGPGRPPSTPLANAILDTEQGEEVILHRQCWTCGWSEDRHVEVAAIETEHGDPEIVDRQQRLSELVGILEAIEDTEILDSVLHYVRQQRSEGDSVPSSLEEDP
;
A
#
# COMPACT_ATOMS: atom_id res chain seq x y z
N MET A 1 4.25 14.49 23.35
CA MET A 1 4.25 15.80 22.66
C MET A 1 3.63 16.78 23.63
N GLU A 2 4.25 17.93 23.83
CA GLU A 2 3.79 18.93 24.80
C GLU A 2 2.90 19.98 24.13
N CYS A 3 1.94 20.52 24.88
CA CYS A 3 1.14 21.66 24.47
C CYS A 3 2.02 22.92 24.43
N PRO A 4 2.03 23.68 23.32
CA PRO A 4 2.84 24.89 23.24
C PRO A 4 2.40 26.01 24.21
N ASP A 5 1.12 26.02 24.59
CA ASP A 5 0.56 27.07 25.45
C ASP A 5 0.76 26.80 26.95
N CYS A 6 0.64 25.54 27.39
CA CYS A 6 0.68 25.20 28.82
C CYS A 6 1.74 24.16 29.21
N GLY A 7 2.48 23.58 28.25
CA GLY A 7 3.53 22.58 28.50
C GLY A 7 3.03 21.18 28.84
N GLU A 8 1.72 20.98 29.01
CA GLU A 8 1.16 19.68 29.41
C GLU A 8 1.22 18.65 28.26
N PRO A 9 1.41 17.36 28.57
CA PRO A 9 1.61 16.32 27.54
C PRO A 9 0.29 15.80 26.92
N TYR A 10 -0.87 16.26 27.41
CA TYR A 10 -2.19 15.77 27.03
C TYR A 10 -2.70 16.41 25.72
N VAL A 11 -1.97 16.18 24.64
CA VAL A 11 -2.31 16.67 23.30
C VAL A 11 -2.76 15.51 22.41
N SER A 12 -4.02 15.53 21.96
CA SER A 12 -4.51 14.61 20.93
C SER A 12 -4.14 15.09 19.53
N ARG A 13 -4.15 14.16 18.57
CA ARG A 13 -3.86 14.39 17.16
C ARG A 13 -4.84 13.57 16.35
N GLU A 14 -5.54 14.22 15.42
CA GLU A 14 -6.56 13.60 14.58
C GLU A 14 -6.35 14.06 13.15
N VAL A 15 -6.48 13.14 12.20
CA VAL A 15 -6.42 13.50 10.78
C VAL A 15 -7.82 13.90 10.33
N GLY A 16 -7.89 15.10 9.75
CA GLY A 16 -8.90 15.74 8.88
C GLY A 16 -10.31 15.17 8.74
N PRO A 17 -11.29 16.03 8.36
CA PRO A 17 -12.65 15.58 8.20
C PRO A 17 -12.75 14.48 7.12
N GLY A 18 -13.54 13.44 7.39
CA GLY A 18 -13.79 12.35 6.44
C GLY A 18 -12.91 11.11 6.61
N ARG A 19 -11.96 11.10 7.54
CA ARG A 19 -11.19 9.90 7.92
C ARG A 19 -11.56 9.41 9.33
N PRO A 20 -11.48 8.11 9.61
CA PRO A 20 -11.64 7.60 10.97
C PRO A 20 -10.70 8.29 11.96
N PRO A 21 -11.12 8.57 13.20
CA PRO A 21 -10.24 9.19 14.21
C PRO A 21 -8.98 8.38 14.53
N SER A 22 -9.01 7.07 14.26
CA SER A 22 -7.89 6.16 14.43
C SER A 22 -6.90 6.16 13.26
N THR A 23 -7.17 6.88 12.17
CA THR A 23 -6.32 6.89 10.98
C THR A 23 -4.93 7.43 11.31
N PRO A 24 -3.86 6.64 11.10
CA PRO A 24 -2.50 7.14 11.25
C PRO A 24 -2.19 8.21 10.21
N LEU A 25 -1.50 9.28 10.62
CA LEU A 25 -1.08 10.35 9.70
C LEU A 25 -0.29 9.82 8.50
N ALA A 26 0.57 8.81 8.70
CA ALA A 26 1.35 8.21 7.62
C ALA A 26 0.46 7.62 6.52
N ASN A 27 -0.58 6.86 6.91
CA ASN A 27 -1.52 6.28 5.95
C ASN A 27 -2.30 7.39 5.23
N ALA A 28 -2.73 8.42 5.97
CA ALA A 28 -3.41 9.54 5.34
C ALA A 28 -2.56 10.23 4.27
N ILE A 29 -1.27 10.44 4.54
CA ILE A 29 -0.33 11.02 3.57
C ILE A 29 -0.15 10.09 2.36
N LEU A 30 0.00 8.79 2.57
CA LEU A 30 0.16 7.81 1.48
C LEU A 30 -1.07 7.71 0.57
N ASP A 31 -2.26 7.91 1.13
CA ASP A 31 -3.53 7.88 0.40
C ASP A 31 -3.89 9.23 -0.27
N THR A 32 -3.03 10.25 -0.16
CA THR A 32 -3.32 11.61 -0.66
C THR A 32 -2.63 11.83 -2.00
N GLU A 33 -3.37 12.35 -2.97
CA GLU A 33 -2.82 12.58 -4.31
C GLU A 33 -1.92 13.83 -4.35
N GLN A 34 -1.11 13.93 -5.40
CA GLN A 34 -0.27 15.11 -5.60
C GLN A 34 -1.12 16.38 -5.75
N GLY A 35 -0.78 17.41 -4.99
CA GLY A 35 -1.50 18.69 -4.93
C GLY A 35 -2.71 18.68 -3.97
N GLU A 36 -3.04 17.54 -3.37
CA GLU A 36 -4.02 17.46 -2.30
C GLU A 36 -3.39 17.68 -0.91
N GLU A 37 -4.23 17.99 0.08
CA GLU A 37 -3.81 18.25 1.44
C GLU A 37 -4.43 17.30 2.47
N VAL A 38 -3.64 16.98 3.49
CA VAL A 38 -4.07 16.33 4.72
C VAL A 38 -4.12 17.38 5.83
N ILE A 39 -5.27 17.52 6.48
CA ILE A 39 -5.41 18.35 7.67
C ILE A 39 -5.08 17.50 8.90
N LEU A 40 -4.20 17.99 9.78
CA LEU A 40 -3.93 17.41 11.08
C LEU A 40 -4.45 18.35 12.16
N HIS A 41 -5.51 17.95 12.83
CA HIS A 41 -6.05 18.64 14.00
C HIS A 41 -5.28 18.23 15.26
N ARG A 42 -4.91 19.20 16.09
CA ARG A 42 -4.28 18.99 17.40
C ARG A 42 -5.04 19.74 18.45
N GLN A 43 -5.28 19.10 19.60
CA GLN A 43 -5.98 19.72 20.71
C GLN A 43 -5.34 19.36 22.05
N CYS A 44 -5.16 20.35 22.92
CA CYS A 44 -4.78 20.14 24.31
C CYS A 44 -6.04 20.00 25.18
N TRP A 45 -6.13 18.88 25.88
CA TRP A 45 -7.24 18.61 26.79
C TRP A 45 -7.16 19.39 28.11
N THR A 46 -6.00 19.98 28.43
CA THR A 46 -5.80 20.73 29.68
C THR A 46 -6.20 22.19 29.57
N CYS A 47 -5.70 22.91 28.55
CA CYS A 47 -5.93 24.35 28.41
C CYS A 47 -6.86 24.73 27.25
N GLY A 48 -7.29 23.76 26.44
CA GLY A 48 -8.19 24.01 25.30
C GLY A 48 -7.52 24.56 24.05
N TRP A 49 -6.19 24.69 24.02
CA TRP A 49 -5.44 25.05 22.81
C TRP A 49 -5.77 24.08 21.66
N SER A 50 -6.01 24.62 20.47
CA SER A 50 -6.26 23.84 19.26
C SER A 50 -5.52 24.43 18.05
N GLU A 51 -5.05 23.58 17.16
CA GLU A 51 -4.31 23.96 15.95
C GLU A 51 -4.66 22.99 14.81
N ASP A 52 -4.89 23.56 13.63
CA ASP A 52 -4.96 22.81 12.38
C ASP A 52 -3.66 23.00 11.59
N ARG A 53 -3.08 21.89 11.12
CA ARG A 53 -1.93 21.90 10.21
C ARG A 53 -2.31 21.31 8.88
N HIS A 54 -2.00 22.04 7.82
CA HIS A 54 -2.20 21.60 6.45
C HIS A 54 -0.89 20.98 5.95
N VAL A 55 -0.97 19.74 5.47
CA VAL A 55 0.16 19.01 4.91
C VAL A 55 -0.15 18.70 3.46
N GLU A 56 0.48 19.43 2.54
CA GLU A 56 0.28 19.26 1.10
C GLU A 56 1.29 18.26 0.52
N VAL A 57 0.82 17.35 -0.34
CA VAL A 57 1.69 16.47 -1.12
C VAL A 57 2.16 17.21 -2.37
N ALA A 58 3.29 17.90 -2.27
CA ALA A 58 3.80 18.73 -3.36
C ALA A 58 4.20 17.93 -4.63
N ALA A 59 4.80 16.76 -4.44
CA ALA A 59 5.21 15.87 -5.51
C ALA A 59 5.21 14.42 -5.05
N ILE A 60 4.86 13.50 -5.96
CA ILE A 60 5.04 12.07 -5.80
C ILE A 60 5.97 11.61 -6.91
N GLU A 61 7.18 11.19 -6.54
CA GLU A 61 8.14 10.64 -7.49
C GLU A 61 7.76 9.19 -7.80
N THR A 62 7.13 8.96 -8.95
CA THR A 62 6.71 7.62 -9.39
C THR A 62 7.82 6.86 -10.12
N GLU A 63 8.92 7.52 -10.43
CA GLU A 63 10.06 6.98 -11.19
C GLU A 63 11.05 6.20 -10.32
N HIS A 64 10.88 6.22 -8.99
CA HIS A 64 11.75 5.52 -8.04
C HIS A 64 10.99 4.34 -7.42
N GLY A 65 11.01 3.22 -8.12
CA GLY A 65 10.61 1.91 -7.61
C GLY A 65 11.67 0.89 -8.01
N ASP A 66 11.81 -0.20 -7.24
CA ASP A 66 12.63 -1.33 -7.68
C ASP A 66 12.09 -1.79 -9.04
N PRO A 67 12.89 -1.70 -10.12
CA PRO A 67 12.41 -1.98 -11.47
C PRO A 67 11.91 -3.42 -11.61
N GLU A 68 12.46 -4.37 -10.84
CA GLU A 68 12.00 -5.75 -10.83
C GLU A 68 10.61 -5.86 -10.19
N ILE A 69 10.37 -5.14 -9.10
CA ILE A 69 9.06 -5.11 -8.43
C ILE A 69 8.03 -4.43 -9.34
N VAL A 70 8.39 -3.31 -9.98
CA VAL A 70 7.49 -2.58 -10.89
C VAL A 70 7.09 -3.45 -12.09
N ASP A 71 8.07 -4.07 -12.79
CA ASP A 71 7.80 -4.98 -13.91
C ASP A 71 6.94 -6.18 -13.48
N ARG A 72 7.24 -6.76 -12.31
CA ARG A 72 6.43 -7.84 -11.75
C ARG A 72 4.98 -7.41 -11.49
N GLN A 73 4.76 -6.24 -10.90
CA GLN A 73 3.41 -5.75 -10.63
C GLN A 73 2.66 -5.45 -11.94
N GLN A 74 3.32 -4.84 -12.91
CA GLN A 74 2.72 -4.57 -14.22
C GLN A 74 2.24 -5.86 -14.89
N ARG A 75 3.07 -6.92 -14.92
CA ARG A 75 2.67 -8.22 -15.46
C ARG A 75 1.51 -8.86 -14.71
N LEU A 76 1.46 -8.70 -13.38
CA LEU A 76 0.34 -9.18 -12.57
C LEU A 76 -0.95 -8.44 -12.90
N SER A 77 -0.90 -7.11 -13.06
CA SER A 77 -2.05 -6.31 -13.46
C SER A 77 -2.56 -6.67 -14.85
N GLU A 78 -1.65 -6.88 -15.82
CA GLU A 78 -2.01 -7.37 -17.16
C GLU A 78 -2.68 -8.75 -17.11
N LEU A 79 -2.15 -9.67 -16.30
CA LEU A 79 -2.76 -10.99 -16.09
C LEU A 79 -4.15 -10.90 -15.46
N VAL A 80 -4.33 -10.05 -14.45
CA VAL A 80 -5.64 -9.82 -13.82
C VAL A 80 -6.63 -9.29 -14.86
N GLY A 81 -6.25 -8.30 -15.68
CA GLY A 81 -7.10 -7.79 -16.74
C GLY A 81 -7.48 -8.85 -17.78
N ILE A 82 -6.54 -9.73 -18.16
CA ILE A 82 -6.83 -10.87 -19.06
C ILE A 82 -7.83 -11.83 -18.42
N LEU A 83 -7.65 -12.16 -17.14
CA LEU A 83 -8.54 -13.09 -16.43
C LEU A 83 -9.94 -12.49 -16.23
N GLU A 84 -10.05 -11.21 -15.92
CA GLU A 84 -11.32 -10.49 -15.80
C GLU A 84 -12.08 -10.43 -17.14
N ALA A 85 -11.36 -10.41 -18.27
CA ALA A 85 -11.98 -10.41 -19.60
C ALA A 85 -12.52 -11.80 -20.03
N ILE A 86 -12.19 -12.88 -19.32
CA ILE A 86 -12.72 -14.21 -19.62
C ILE A 86 -14.12 -14.34 -19.01
N GLU A 87 -15.14 -14.20 -19.86
CA GLU A 87 -16.54 -14.37 -19.44
C GLU A 87 -16.96 -15.86 -19.31
N ASP A 88 -16.21 -16.76 -19.95
CA ASP A 88 -16.49 -18.20 -19.97
C ASP A 88 -15.81 -18.92 -18.80
N THR A 89 -16.63 -19.40 -17.86
CA THR A 89 -16.15 -20.12 -16.67
C THR A 89 -15.46 -21.45 -16.98
N GLU A 90 -15.77 -22.11 -18.11
CA GLU A 90 -15.10 -23.35 -18.52
C GLU A 90 -13.66 -23.10 -18.96
N ILE A 91 -13.42 -21.97 -19.64
CA ILE A 91 -12.08 -21.51 -20.01
C ILE A 91 -11.29 -21.17 -18.76
N LEU A 92 -11.88 -20.47 -17.80
CA LEU A 92 -11.22 -20.13 -16.54
C LEU A 92 -10.83 -21.37 -15.73
N ASP A 93 -11.71 -22.37 -15.63
CA ASP A 93 -11.41 -23.62 -14.91
C ASP A 93 -10.29 -24.42 -15.59
N SER A 94 -10.27 -24.44 -16.93
CA SER A 94 -9.19 -25.05 -17.71
C SER A 94 -7.83 -24.39 -17.45
N VAL A 95 -7.80 -23.06 -17.42
CA VAL A 95 -6.58 -22.29 -17.07
C VAL A 95 -6.14 -22.57 -15.64
N LEU A 96 -7.07 -22.62 -14.68
CA LEU A 96 -6.76 -22.96 -13.29
C LEU A 96 -6.20 -24.38 -13.15
N HIS A 97 -6.77 -25.36 -13.86
CA HIS A 97 -6.28 -26.72 -13.88
C HIS A 97 -4.86 -26.79 -14.42
N TYR A 98 -4.58 -26.13 -15.56
CA TYR A 98 -3.25 -26.06 -16.15
C TYR A 98 -2.22 -25.44 -15.18
N VAL A 99 -2.56 -24.33 -14.53
CA VAL A 99 -1.67 -23.68 -13.54
C VAL A 99 -1.40 -24.58 -12.33
N ARG A 100 -2.42 -25.29 -11.82
CA ARG A 100 -2.25 -26.25 -10.72
C ARG A 100 -1.31 -27.40 -11.11
N GLN A 101 -1.46 -27.92 -12.33
CA GLN A 101 -0.60 -28.98 -12.85
C GLN A 101 0.86 -28.54 -12.97
N GLN A 102 1.10 -27.35 -13.55
CA GLN A 102 2.45 -26.78 -13.65
C GLN A 102 3.11 -26.61 -12.27
N ARG A 103 2.35 -26.21 -11.25
CA ARG A 103 2.87 -26.13 -9.87
C ARG A 103 3.22 -27.49 -9.27
N SER A 104 2.48 -28.55 -9.59
CA SER A 104 2.80 -29.90 -9.12
C SER A 104 4.00 -30.53 -9.84
N GLU A 105 4.28 -30.13 -11.08
CA GLU A 105 5.37 -30.67 -11.88
C GLU A 105 6.69 -29.87 -11.71
N GLY A 106 6.62 -28.59 -11.32
CA GLY A 106 7.76 -27.67 -11.23
C GLY A 106 8.68 -27.82 -9.99
N ASP A 107 8.39 -28.73 -9.05
CA ASP A 107 9.24 -28.96 -7.86
C ASP A 107 10.30 -30.07 -8.07
N SER A 108 10.40 -30.59 -9.30
CA SER A 108 11.47 -31.53 -9.68
C SER A 108 12.63 -30.77 -10.31
N VAL A 109 13.46 -30.12 -9.48
CA VAL A 109 14.86 -29.86 -9.87
C VAL A 109 15.51 -31.23 -10.03
N PRO A 110 16.05 -31.63 -11.20
CA PRO A 110 16.85 -32.84 -11.27
C PRO A 110 18.14 -32.59 -10.50
N SER A 111 18.20 -33.09 -9.26
CA SER A 111 19.44 -33.29 -8.52
C SER A 111 20.21 -34.43 -9.17
N SER A 112 20.86 -34.15 -10.29
CA SER A 112 21.90 -34.99 -10.91
C SER A 112 22.63 -34.04 -11.84
N LEU A 113 23.86 -33.60 -11.55
CA LEU A 113 25.06 -34.40 -11.64
C LEU A 113 26.13 -33.87 -10.68
N GLU A 114 26.32 -34.53 -9.55
CA GLU A 114 27.66 -34.78 -9.03
C GLU A 114 27.96 -36.24 -9.34
N GLU A 115 28.99 -36.53 -10.15
CA GLU A 115 30.09 -37.39 -9.75
C GLU A 115 31.24 -37.36 -10.78
N ASP A 116 32.43 -37.24 -10.18
CA ASP A 116 33.81 -37.06 -10.64
C ASP A 116 34.34 -38.24 -11.47
N PRO A 117 35.52 -38.12 -12.13
CA PRO A 117 36.79 -38.29 -11.41
C PRO A 117 37.94 -37.33 -11.75
#